data_AF-A0A1G3Y4T2-F1
#
_entry.id   AF-A0A1G3Y4T2-F1
#
_cell.length_a   1.000
_cell.length_b   1.000
_cell.length_c   1.000
_cell.angle_alpha   90.00
_cell.angle_beta   90.00
_cell.angle_gamma   90.00
#
_symmetry.space_group_name_H-M   'P 1'
#
loop_
_entity.id
_entity.type
_entity.pdbx_description
1 polymer ?
#
loop_
_entity_poly.entity_id
_entity_poly.type
_entity_poly.pdbx_seq_one_letter_code
_entity_poly.pdbx_strand_id
1 'polypeptide(L)'
;MTNPSVEQTPKIRVKVISPIPERYFLHQLPQGNPVWGSCRFSFDPTDRHYDWLVVYEDLRTANKDPRKNRFEELACPRRHTMLTTSEPSSIKHYGNAYASQFGCVLTSQEAWALPHPDRIFSQAGLIWMYGIGAHHEIAFDDMVAHPPAVKAHDLSMVFSPKRMRHTLHHRRFSFMRDLMQFLPEMHVYGRGARPLDDKAEALDAYRYHVAIENYIGPHHWTEKLSDAFLGLTLPFYAGCPNAADYFPPESFIPVDMKDPAG
;
A
#
# COMPACT_ATOMS: atom_id res chain seq x y z
N MET A 1 41.62 -2.79 -25.88
CA MET A 1 41.00 -1.77 -24.99
C MET A 1 40.02 -2.50 -24.11
N THR A 2 40.39 -2.71 -22.86
CA THR A 2 39.59 -3.41 -21.84
C THR A 2 38.42 -2.53 -21.43
N ASN A 3 37.19 -3.04 -21.52
CA ASN A 3 36.01 -2.40 -20.95
C ASN A 3 36.29 -2.06 -19.49
N PRO A 4 36.05 -0.82 -19.03
CA PRO A 4 36.07 -0.54 -17.60
C PRO A 4 34.98 -1.38 -16.96
N SER A 5 35.38 -2.32 -16.12
CA SER A 5 34.51 -3.05 -15.22
C SER A 5 33.68 -2.03 -14.44
N VAL A 6 32.37 -2.01 -14.68
CA VAL A 6 31.42 -1.29 -13.82
C VAL A 6 31.61 -1.87 -12.43
N GLU A 7 32.29 -1.14 -11.54
CA GLU A 7 32.34 -1.47 -10.13
C GLU A 7 30.90 -1.51 -9.64
N GLN A 8 30.38 -2.73 -9.42
CA GLN A 8 29.08 -2.89 -8.82
C GLN A 8 29.22 -2.48 -7.36
N THR A 9 28.78 -1.25 -7.05
CA THR A 9 28.66 -0.79 -5.67
C THR A 9 27.91 -1.86 -4.87
N PRO A 10 28.45 -2.31 -3.73
CA PRO A 10 27.78 -3.34 -2.94
C PRO A 10 26.37 -2.87 -2.57
N LYS A 11 25.37 -3.72 -2.83
CA LYS A 11 23.97 -3.43 -2.52
C LYS A 11 23.75 -3.50 -1.00
N ILE A 12 22.94 -2.57 -0.49
CA ILE A 12 22.47 -2.57 0.90
C ILE A 12 21.53 -3.77 1.08
N ARG A 13 21.86 -4.68 1.99
CA ARG A 13 21.02 -5.84 2.31
C ARG A 13 19.98 -5.46 3.34
N VAL A 14 18.71 -5.62 2.99
CA VAL A 14 17.57 -5.24 3.83
C VAL A 14 16.75 -6.49 4.13
N LYS A 15 16.74 -6.93 5.40
CA LYS A 15 15.78 -7.95 5.84
C LYS A 15 14.42 -7.30 6.03
N VAL A 16 13.37 -7.90 5.49
CA VAL A 16 11.99 -7.44 5.64
C VAL A 16 11.19 -8.46 6.43
N ILE A 17 10.56 -8.02 7.52
CA ILE A 17 9.61 -8.83 8.28
C ILE A 17 8.24 -8.18 8.18
N SER A 18 7.22 -8.96 7.83
CA SER A 18 5.85 -8.48 7.67
C SER A 18 4.84 -9.57 8.03
N PRO A 19 3.65 -9.24 8.56
CA PRO A 19 2.55 -10.19 8.66
C PRO A 19 1.97 -10.55 7.28
N ILE A 20 2.28 -9.78 6.24
CA ILE A 20 1.83 -10.00 4.87
C ILE A 20 2.73 -11.04 4.20
N PRO A 21 2.16 -12.00 3.42
CA PRO A 21 2.95 -12.96 2.66
C PRO A 21 3.94 -12.30 1.68
N GLU A 22 5.10 -12.92 1.49
CA GLU A 22 6.20 -12.38 0.66
C GLU A 22 5.80 -12.10 -0.79
N ARG A 23 4.88 -12.90 -1.36
CA ARG A 23 4.36 -12.74 -2.73
C ARG A 23 3.82 -11.33 -3.01
N TYR A 24 3.20 -10.71 -2.00
CA TYR A 24 2.69 -9.33 -2.12
C TYR A 24 3.80 -8.30 -2.26
N PHE A 25 5.03 -8.60 -1.87
CA PHE A 25 6.17 -7.72 -2.10
C PHE A 25 6.89 -8.09 -3.40
N LEU A 26 7.09 -9.39 -3.64
CA LEU A 26 7.89 -9.88 -4.77
C LEU A 26 7.27 -9.54 -6.13
N HIS A 27 5.94 -9.61 -6.27
CA HIS A 27 5.28 -9.28 -7.54
C HIS A 27 5.43 -7.78 -7.92
N GLN A 28 5.81 -6.93 -6.96
CA GLN A 28 6.05 -5.49 -7.16
C GLN A 28 7.49 -5.17 -7.55
N LEU A 29 8.35 -6.19 -7.64
CA LEU A 29 9.78 -6.04 -7.92
C LEU A 29 10.11 -6.56 -9.33
N PRO A 30 10.98 -5.87 -10.09
CA PRO A 30 11.39 -6.28 -11.42
C PRO A 30 11.98 -7.67 -11.42
N GLN A 31 11.71 -8.43 -12.47
CA GLN A 31 12.27 -9.76 -12.72
C GLN A 31 11.97 -10.80 -11.61
N GLY A 32 11.03 -10.52 -10.70
CA GLY A 32 10.80 -11.33 -9.50
C GLY A 32 12.03 -11.41 -8.58
N ASN A 33 13.03 -10.56 -8.82
CA ASN A 33 14.27 -10.52 -8.06
C ASN A 33 14.10 -9.47 -6.95
N PRO A 34 14.42 -9.79 -5.68
CA PRO A 34 14.21 -8.87 -4.57
C PRO A 34 15.27 -7.76 -4.54
N VAL A 35 15.31 -6.93 -5.59
CA VAL A 35 16.33 -5.92 -5.84
C VAL A 35 15.64 -4.69 -6.42
N TRP A 36 15.85 -3.53 -5.80
CA TRP A 36 15.42 -2.24 -6.34
C TRP A 36 16.46 -1.18 -6.02
N GLY A 37 16.95 -0.48 -7.05
CA GLY A 37 18.03 0.50 -6.91
C GLY A 37 19.26 -0.10 -6.20
N SER A 38 19.68 0.56 -5.12
CA SER A 38 20.83 0.15 -4.30
C SER A 38 20.50 -0.91 -3.24
N CYS A 39 19.25 -1.37 -3.15
CA CYS A 39 18.81 -2.31 -2.12
C CYS A 39 18.64 -3.73 -2.67
N ARG A 40 18.98 -4.72 -1.85
CA ARG A 40 18.59 -6.12 -2.02
C ARG A 40 17.79 -6.55 -0.80
N PHE A 41 16.56 -6.97 -1.02
CA PHE A 41 15.64 -7.40 0.02
C PHE A 41 15.77 -8.90 0.30
N SER A 42 15.58 -9.27 1.55
CA SER A 42 15.50 -10.64 2.02
C SER A 42 14.23 -10.81 2.82
N PHE A 43 13.35 -11.71 2.37
CA PHE A 43 12.11 -12.08 3.06
C PHE A 43 12.27 -13.37 3.86
N ASP A 44 13.47 -13.96 3.84
CA ASP A 44 13.81 -15.13 4.63
C ASP A 44 13.89 -14.74 6.13
N PRO A 45 12.99 -15.27 6.99
CA PRO A 45 13.01 -14.94 8.41
C PRO A 45 14.28 -15.44 9.11
N THR A 46 15.04 -16.36 8.51
CA THR A 46 16.29 -16.89 9.06
C THR A 46 17.54 -16.12 8.63
N ASP A 47 17.42 -15.17 7.68
CA ASP A 47 18.58 -14.37 7.25
C ASP A 47 19.13 -13.55 8.42
N ARG A 48 20.43 -13.66 8.65
CA ARG A 48 21.21 -12.94 9.67
C ARG A 48 22.26 -12.02 9.05
N HIS A 49 22.37 -11.98 7.72
CA HIS A 49 23.38 -11.21 7.01
C HIS A 49 22.74 -10.00 6.34
N TYR A 50 22.31 -9.03 7.12
CA TYR A 50 21.65 -7.83 6.60
C TYR A 50 22.24 -6.56 7.23
N ASP A 51 22.27 -5.49 6.45
CA ASP A 51 22.72 -4.16 6.90
C ASP A 51 21.61 -3.43 7.63
N TRP A 52 20.36 -3.68 7.23
CA TRP A 52 19.14 -3.08 7.74
C TRP A 52 18.04 -4.11 7.99
N LEU A 53 17.23 -3.86 9.03
CA LEU A 53 15.97 -4.55 9.26
C LEU A 53 14.81 -3.58 9.05
N VAL A 54 13.87 -3.93 8.18
CA VAL A 54 12.59 -3.24 8.01
C VAL A 54 11.50 -4.16 8.55
N VAL A 55 10.74 -3.65 9.52
CA VAL A 55 9.51 -4.30 9.99
C VAL A 55 8.33 -3.54 9.41
N TYR A 56 7.58 -4.21 8.53
CA TYR A 56 6.35 -3.70 7.98
C TYR A 56 5.19 -4.13 8.87
N GLU A 57 4.49 -3.18 9.48
CA GLU A 57 3.39 -3.37 10.44
C GLU A 57 3.75 -4.04 11.77
N ASP A 58 4.22 -5.27 11.72
CA ASP A 58 4.45 -6.14 12.88
C ASP A 58 5.27 -7.37 12.49
N LEU A 59 5.62 -8.22 13.46
CA LEU A 59 6.24 -9.51 13.21
C LEU A 59 5.20 -10.52 12.69
N ARG A 60 5.62 -11.39 11.75
CA ARG A 60 4.77 -12.46 11.22
C ARG A 60 4.39 -13.46 12.30
N THR A 61 3.10 -13.80 12.40
CA THR A 61 2.66 -14.96 13.18
C THR A 61 3.13 -16.24 12.49
N ALA A 62 3.98 -17.01 13.15
CA ALA A 62 4.27 -18.40 12.74
C ALA A 62 3.61 -19.33 13.75
N ASN A 63 2.78 -20.26 13.26
CA ASN A 63 2.07 -21.27 14.06
C ASN A 63 1.13 -20.68 15.14
N LYS A 64 0.66 -21.54 16.05
CA LYS A 64 -0.24 -21.21 17.18
C LYS A 64 0.42 -20.35 18.29
N ASP A 65 1.64 -19.84 18.08
CA ASP A 65 2.34 -19.05 19.09
C ASP A 65 1.79 -17.62 19.12
N PRO A 66 1.27 -17.13 20.27
CA PRO A 66 0.73 -15.79 20.35
C PRO A 66 1.80 -14.71 20.10
N ARG A 67 1.41 -13.67 19.36
CA ARG A 67 2.28 -12.53 18.96
C ARG A 67 3.15 -11.96 20.08
N LYS A 68 2.65 -11.95 21.32
CA LYS A 68 3.34 -11.39 22.50
C LYS A 68 4.66 -12.08 22.86
N ASN A 69 4.89 -13.31 22.37
CA ASN A 69 6.11 -14.06 22.64
C ASN A 69 7.16 -13.90 21.53
N ARG A 70 6.84 -13.16 20.47
CA ARG A 70 7.69 -13.05 19.28
C ARG A 70 8.69 -11.91 19.42
N PHE A 71 9.93 -12.21 19.11
CA PHE A 71 11.02 -11.26 19.03
C PHE A 71 11.90 -11.59 17.83
N GLU A 72 12.60 -10.58 17.33
CA GLU A 72 13.68 -10.73 16.35
C GLU A 72 14.97 -10.32 17.05
N GLU A 73 15.92 -11.25 17.18
CA GLU A 73 17.25 -10.91 17.65
C GLU A 73 18.01 -10.20 16.52
N LEU A 74 18.42 -8.96 16.75
CA LEU A 74 19.05 -8.14 15.72
C LEU A 74 20.43 -8.67 15.35
N ALA A 75 20.67 -8.82 14.05
CA ALA A 75 21.99 -9.06 13.47
C ALA A 75 22.64 -7.77 12.90
N CYS A 76 21.99 -6.62 13.13
CA CYS A 76 22.46 -5.29 12.74
C CYS A 76 22.34 -4.32 13.93
N PRO A 77 23.00 -3.14 13.89
CA PRO A 77 22.82 -2.11 14.92
C PRO A 77 21.36 -1.67 15.02
N ARG A 78 20.84 -1.42 16.23
CA ARG A 78 19.46 -0.92 16.44
C ARG A 78 19.11 0.30 15.58
N ARG A 79 20.07 1.22 15.38
CA ARG A 79 19.88 2.41 14.52
C ARG A 79 19.60 2.08 13.04
N HIS A 80 19.91 0.87 12.58
CA HIS A 80 19.62 0.38 11.22
C HIS A 80 18.32 -0.44 11.19
N THR A 81 17.37 -0.11 12.05
CA THR A 81 16.05 -0.73 12.06
C THR A 81 15.00 0.33 11.76
N MET A 82 14.02 -0.04 10.93
CA MET A 82 12.92 0.83 10.53
C MET A 82 11.59 0.13 10.76
N LEU A 83 10.64 0.81 11.39
CA LEU A 83 9.23 0.43 11.39
C LEU A 83 8.50 1.18 10.27
N THR A 84 7.75 0.47 9.43
CA THR A 84 6.81 1.08 8.48
C THR A 84 5.38 0.78 8.90
N THR A 85 4.49 1.76 8.77
CA THR A 85 3.08 1.65 9.17
C THR A 85 2.13 1.79 7.97
N SER A 86 1.12 0.95 7.84
CA SER A 86 0.13 1.00 6.75
C SER A 86 -1.21 1.61 7.14
N GLU A 87 -1.60 1.52 8.42
CA GLU A 87 -2.91 1.99 8.87
C GLU A 87 -2.84 3.40 9.48
N PRO A 88 -3.84 4.26 9.26
CA PRO A 88 -3.91 5.58 9.86
C PRO A 88 -4.19 5.51 11.37
N SER A 89 -3.92 6.60 12.07
CA SER A 89 -4.09 6.73 13.53
C SER A 89 -5.53 6.49 14.02
N SER A 90 -6.52 6.62 13.14
CA SER A 90 -7.94 6.35 13.45
C SER A 90 -8.32 4.86 13.37
N ILE A 91 -7.44 4.00 12.87
CA ILE A 91 -7.70 2.56 12.68
C ILE A 91 -6.77 1.72 13.55
N LYS A 92 -5.48 2.04 13.59
CA LYS A 92 -4.48 1.28 14.36
C LYS A 92 -3.59 2.23 15.15
N HIS A 93 -3.39 1.91 16.42
CA HIS A 93 -2.40 2.57 17.26
C HIS A 93 -1.20 1.66 17.47
N TYR A 94 0.00 2.17 17.19
CA TYR A 94 1.25 1.49 17.51
C TYR A 94 1.70 2.00 18.88
N GLY A 95 1.96 1.10 19.82
CA GLY A 95 2.35 1.50 21.18
C GLY A 95 3.73 2.18 21.20
N ASN A 96 3.91 3.21 22.02
CA ASN A 96 5.19 3.92 22.15
C ASN A 96 6.35 2.98 22.50
N ALA A 97 6.12 2.02 23.41
CA ALA A 97 7.12 1.01 23.76
C ALA A 97 7.51 0.14 22.56
N TYR A 98 6.57 -0.15 21.66
CA TYR A 98 6.85 -0.89 20.43
C TYR A 98 7.68 -0.05 19.46
N ALA A 99 7.20 1.15 19.11
CA ALA A 99 7.88 2.05 18.18
C ALA A 99 9.30 2.43 18.64
N SER A 100 9.50 2.63 19.95
CA SER A 100 10.79 2.98 20.53
C SER A 100 11.87 1.90 20.38
N GLN A 101 11.51 0.66 19.99
CA GLN A 101 12.50 -0.38 19.72
C GLN A 101 13.28 -0.10 18.44
N PHE A 102 12.71 0.65 17.50
CA PHE A 102 13.29 0.90 16.19
C PHE A 102 14.27 2.07 16.17
N GLY A 103 15.16 2.08 15.18
CA GLY A 103 16.08 3.17 14.92
C GLY A 103 15.35 4.38 14.35
N CYS A 104 14.44 4.15 13.41
CA CYS A 104 13.57 5.15 12.81
C CYS A 104 12.16 4.59 12.51
N VAL A 105 11.21 5.48 12.26
CA VAL A 105 9.82 5.14 11.91
C VAL A 105 9.39 5.88 10.64
N LEU A 106 8.99 5.14 9.61
CA LEU A 106 8.36 5.67 8.40
C LEU A 106 6.84 5.53 8.50
N THR A 107 6.12 6.66 8.57
CA THR A 107 4.68 6.65 8.86
C THR A 107 3.96 7.86 8.29
N SER A 108 2.67 7.69 8.00
CA SER A 108 1.73 8.79 7.75
C SER A 108 0.87 9.13 8.98
N GLN A 109 1.06 8.48 10.14
CA GLN A 109 0.34 8.81 11.37
C GLN A 109 0.90 10.07 12.00
N GLU A 110 0.05 10.97 12.45
CA GLU A 110 0.44 12.24 13.06
C GLU A 110 1.42 12.05 14.25
N ALA A 111 2.28 13.03 14.49
CA ALA A 111 3.29 12.94 15.55
C ALA A 111 2.70 12.74 16.96
N TRP A 112 1.48 13.23 17.20
CA TRP A 112 0.77 12.99 18.46
C TRP A 112 0.29 11.54 18.60
N ALA A 113 0.02 10.85 17.48
CA ALA A 113 -0.47 9.48 17.46
C ALA A 113 0.67 8.46 17.52
N LEU A 114 1.80 8.76 16.88
CA LEU A 114 3.00 7.93 16.88
C LEU A 114 4.28 8.77 17.06
N PRO A 115 4.59 9.20 18.30
CA PRO A 115 5.80 9.96 18.57
C PRO A 115 7.05 9.08 18.46
N HIS A 116 8.06 9.57 17.74
CA HIS A 116 9.38 8.93 17.64
C HIS A 116 10.46 10.00 17.36
N PRO A 117 11.66 9.94 17.96
CA PRO A 117 12.70 10.94 17.75
C PRO A 117 13.25 10.99 16.32
N ASP A 118 13.28 9.84 15.64
CA ASP A 118 13.68 9.72 14.24
C ASP A 118 12.48 9.25 13.41
N ARG A 119 11.64 10.20 13.01
CA ARG A 119 10.37 9.95 12.32
C ARG A 119 10.41 10.54 10.92
N ILE A 120 10.16 9.70 9.93
CA ILE A 120 9.98 10.06 8.53
C ILE A 120 8.47 10.17 8.27
N PHE A 121 7.98 11.41 8.16
CA PHE A 121 6.58 11.67 7.83
C PHE A 121 6.38 11.62 6.32
N SER A 122 5.88 10.51 5.81
CA SER A 122 5.71 10.30 4.37
C SER A 122 4.72 9.16 4.13
N GLN A 123 4.44 8.87 2.85
CA GLN A 123 3.76 7.65 2.50
C GLN A 123 4.68 6.47 2.81
N ALA A 124 4.12 5.46 3.48
CA ALA A 124 4.90 4.45 4.19
C ALA A 124 5.14 3.15 3.41
N GLY A 125 5.24 3.26 2.08
CA GLY A 125 5.52 2.14 1.19
C GLY A 125 4.40 1.10 1.17
N LEU A 126 3.14 1.53 1.20
CA LEU A 126 2.01 0.61 1.17
C LEU A 126 2.00 -0.19 -0.13
N ILE A 127 1.79 -1.50 0.01
CA ILE A 127 1.70 -2.43 -1.12
C ILE A 127 0.47 -2.14 -1.98
N TRP A 128 0.59 -2.31 -3.30
CA TRP A 128 -0.58 -2.32 -4.19
C TRP A 128 -1.22 -3.71 -4.25
N MET A 129 -2.50 -3.76 -4.65
CA MET A 129 -3.30 -4.97 -4.77
C MET A 129 -3.68 -5.29 -6.22
N TYR A 130 -3.25 -4.45 -7.16
CA TYR A 130 -3.34 -4.72 -8.59
C TYR A 130 -2.51 -5.94 -9.00
N GLY A 131 -3.12 -6.87 -9.74
CA GLY A 131 -2.43 -8.03 -10.29
C GLY A 131 -2.12 -9.09 -9.24
N ILE A 132 -2.87 -9.17 -8.15
CA ILE A 132 -2.69 -10.21 -7.14
C ILE A 132 -4.03 -10.71 -6.59
N GLY A 133 -4.33 -11.98 -6.90
CA GLY A 133 -5.50 -12.71 -6.42
C GLY A 133 -5.14 -13.83 -5.44
N ALA A 134 -6.09 -14.69 -5.10
CA ALA A 134 -5.89 -15.81 -4.19
C ALA A 134 -4.89 -16.86 -4.73
N HIS A 135 -4.92 -17.10 -6.04
CA HIS A 135 -4.11 -18.13 -6.72
C HIS A 135 -3.41 -17.61 -7.98
N HIS A 136 -3.37 -16.29 -8.16
CA HIS A 136 -2.76 -15.65 -9.32
C HIS A 136 -1.98 -14.40 -8.91
N GLU A 137 -0.93 -14.11 -9.67
CA GLU A 137 -0.02 -12.98 -9.50
C GLU A 137 0.46 -12.56 -10.89
N ILE A 138 0.32 -11.29 -11.24
CA ILE A 138 0.97 -10.67 -12.39
C ILE A 138 2.33 -10.17 -11.90
N ALA A 139 3.41 -10.56 -12.56
CA ALA A 139 4.74 -10.05 -12.21
C ALA A 139 4.91 -8.60 -12.65
N PHE A 140 5.76 -7.84 -11.96
CA PHE A 140 6.08 -6.45 -12.30
C PHE A 140 6.41 -6.26 -13.80
N ASP A 141 7.29 -7.11 -14.33
CA ASP A 141 7.71 -7.01 -15.73
C ASP A 141 6.55 -7.27 -16.70
N ASP A 142 5.62 -8.16 -16.33
CA ASP A 142 4.43 -8.44 -17.13
C ASP A 142 3.45 -7.25 -17.11
N MET A 143 3.28 -6.58 -15.96
CA MET A 143 2.49 -5.34 -15.87
C MET A 143 3.06 -4.25 -16.78
N VAL A 144 4.39 -4.10 -16.80
CA VAL A 144 5.08 -3.11 -17.64
C VAL A 144 4.96 -3.47 -19.12
N ALA A 145 5.11 -4.75 -19.47
CA ALA A 145 5.07 -5.21 -20.86
C ALA A 145 3.66 -5.26 -21.45
N HIS A 146 2.63 -5.45 -20.61
CA HIS A 146 1.25 -5.66 -21.05
C HIS A 146 0.28 -4.71 -20.32
N PRO A 147 0.44 -3.38 -20.45
CA PRO A 147 -0.48 -2.44 -19.82
C PRO A 147 -1.91 -2.62 -20.39
N PRO A 148 -2.96 -2.38 -19.59
CA PRO A 148 -4.35 -2.46 -20.06
C PRO A 148 -4.63 -1.54 -21.26
N ALA A 149 -4.89 -2.12 -22.43
CA ALA A 149 -5.05 -1.35 -23.67
C ALA A 149 -6.51 -1.01 -24.02
N VAL A 150 -7.48 -1.82 -23.56
CA VAL A 150 -8.88 -1.71 -23.99
C VAL A 150 -9.78 -1.33 -22.80
N LYS A 151 -10.39 -0.15 -22.88
CA LYS A 151 -11.36 0.35 -21.90
C LYS A 151 -12.79 0.21 -22.42
N ALA A 152 -13.44 -0.90 -22.08
CA ALA A 152 -14.78 -1.28 -22.54
C ALA A 152 -15.93 -0.62 -21.74
N HIS A 153 -15.63 -0.11 -20.55
CA HIS A 153 -16.60 0.45 -19.62
C HIS A 153 -16.14 1.82 -19.10
N ASP A 154 -17.09 2.63 -18.64
CA ASP A 154 -16.78 3.97 -18.16
C ASP A 154 -16.32 3.96 -16.71
N LEU A 155 -17.18 3.55 -15.77
CA LEU A 155 -16.94 3.77 -14.35
C LEU A 155 -17.08 2.50 -13.50
N SER A 156 -16.10 2.28 -12.63
CA SER A 156 -16.15 1.25 -11.60
C SER A 156 -15.92 1.79 -10.20
N MET A 157 -16.32 1.01 -9.19
CA MET A 157 -16.03 1.26 -7.79
C MET A 157 -15.89 -0.07 -7.05
N VAL A 158 -14.88 -0.19 -6.18
CA VAL A 158 -14.79 -1.32 -5.23
C VAL A 158 -15.38 -0.91 -3.89
N PHE A 159 -16.56 -1.41 -3.59
CA PHE A 159 -17.31 -1.12 -2.39
C PHE A 159 -16.89 -1.97 -1.18
N SER A 160 -16.83 -1.31 -0.03
CA SER A 160 -16.60 -1.97 1.26
C SER A 160 -17.72 -1.60 2.24
N PRO A 161 -18.48 -2.59 2.76
CA PRO A 161 -19.57 -2.34 3.69
C PRO A 161 -19.10 -2.08 5.13
N LYS A 162 -17.78 -1.98 5.40
CA LYS A 162 -17.25 -1.69 6.73
C LYS A 162 -17.74 -0.32 7.22
N ARG A 163 -18.45 -0.29 8.35
CA ARG A 163 -19.01 0.90 8.99
C ARG A 163 -18.47 1.05 10.42
N MET A 164 -17.28 1.60 10.56
CA MET A 164 -16.73 1.95 11.88
C MET A 164 -17.19 3.37 12.24
N ARG A 165 -18.14 3.47 13.17
CA ARG A 165 -18.91 4.69 13.49
C ARG A 165 -18.04 5.90 13.89
N HIS A 166 -16.86 5.66 14.47
CA HIS A 166 -15.92 6.70 14.92
C HIS A 166 -14.82 7.03 13.92
N THR A 167 -14.96 6.60 12.67
CA THR A 167 -13.94 6.81 11.62
C THR A 167 -14.60 7.31 10.34
N LEU A 168 -13.80 7.78 9.39
CA LEU A 168 -14.28 8.20 8.07
C LEU A 168 -14.94 7.06 7.26
N HIS A 169 -14.88 5.80 7.72
CA HIS A 169 -15.64 4.68 7.14
C HIS A 169 -17.15 4.96 7.02
N HIS A 170 -17.77 5.65 7.99
CA HIS A 170 -19.20 5.98 7.88
C HIS A 170 -19.48 6.97 6.75
N ARG A 171 -18.70 8.06 6.67
CA ARG A 171 -18.85 9.07 5.61
C ARG A 171 -18.57 8.46 4.24
N ARG A 172 -17.49 7.69 4.10
CA ARG A 172 -17.18 6.95 2.88
C ARG A 172 -18.33 6.03 2.47
N PHE A 173 -18.89 5.28 3.42
CA PHE A 173 -20.02 4.39 3.15
C PHE A 173 -21.23 5.16 2.61
N SER A 174 -21.61 6.27 3.26
CA SER A 174 -22.72 7.12 2.79
C SER A 174 -22.47 7.67 1.40
N PHE A 175 -21.29 8.28 1.17
CA PHE A 175 -20.90 8.81 -0.14
C PHE A 175 -20.98 7.75 -1.25
N MET A 176 -20.40 6.57 -1.04
CA MET A 176 -20.47 5.47 -2.01
C MET A 176 -21.90 5.00 -2.27
N ARG A 177 -22.76 5.02 -1.25
CA ARG A 177 -24.19 4.68 -1.37
C ARG A 177 -24.99 5.72 -2.16
N ASP A 178 -24.62 6.99 -2.06
CA ASP A 178 -25.23 8.07 -2.81
C ASP A 178 -24.79 8.00 -4.28
N LEU A 179 -23.51 7.75 -4.54
CA LEU A 179 -23.00 7.50 -5.90
C LEU A 179 -23.70 6.33 -6.59
N MET A 180 -23.98 5.24 -5.87
CA MET A 180 -24.76 4.11 -6.43
C MET A 180 -26.18 4.50 -6.84
N GLN A 181 -26.77 5.53 -6.22
CA GLN A 181 -28.11 6.00 -6.57
C GLN A 181 -28.08 7.01 -7.72
N PHE A 182 -27.06 7.88 -7.74
CA PHE A 182 -26.90 8.88 -8.79
C PHE A 182 -26.37 8.30 -10.11
N LEU A 183 -25.57 7.22 -10.04
CA LEU A 183 -24.91 6.58 -11.17
C LEU A 183 -25.26 5.08 -11.21
N PRO A 184 -26.52 4.71 -11.50
CA PRO A 184 -26.96 3.31 -11.48
C PRO A 184 -26.25 2.42 -12.51
N GLU A 185 -25.65 3.00 -13.56
CA GLU A 185 -24.84 2.32 -14.57
C GLU A 185 -23.42 1.97 -14.09
N MET A 186 -22.95 2.55 -12.98
CA MET A 186 -21.63 2.28 -12.43
C MET A 186 -21.50 0.81 -12.03
N HIS A 187 -20.40 0.19 -12.43
CA HIS A 187 -20.10 -1.18 -12.03
C HIS A 187 -19.50 -1.23 -10.63
N VAL A 188 -20.23 -1.85 -9.70
CA VAL A 188 -19.82 -1.95 -8.30
C VAL A 188 -19.33 -3.37 -7.99
N TYR A 189 -18.11 -3.44 -7.47
CA TYR A 189 -17.48 -4.68 -7.00
C TYR A 189 -17.29 -4.68 -5.48
N GLY A 190 -16.91 -5.81 -4.90
CA GLY A 190 -16.61 -5.98 -3.49
C GLY A 190 -17.75 -6.62 -2.69
N ARG A 191 -17.63 -6.60 -1.36
CA ARG A 191 -18.52 -7.34 -0.47
C ARG A 191 -19.94 -6.77 -0.50
N GLY A 192 -20.92 -7.60 -0.87
CA GLY A 192 -22.32 -7.19 -1.04
C GLY A 192 -22.63 -6.61 -2.42
N ALA A 193 -21.69 -6.71 -3.36
CA ALA A 193 -21.84 -6.38 -4.78
C ALA A 193 -21.22 -7.51 -5.63
N ARG A 194 -20.65 -7.20 -6.80
CA ARG A 194 -19.95 -8.18 -7.64
C ARG A 194 -18.64 -8.61 -6.95
N PRO A 195 -18.41 -9.90 -6.65
CA PRO A 195 -17.13 -10.33 -6.10
C PRO A 195 -16.00 -10.05 -7.11
N LEU A 196 -14.78 -9.88 -6.58
CA LEU A 196 -13.53 -9.84 -7.33
C LEU A 196 -12.48 -10.65 -6.54
N ASP A 197 -11.56 -11.30 -7.23
CA ASP A 197 -10.37 -11.93 -6.63
C ASP A 197 -9.16 -10.98 -6.75
N ASP A 198 -8.98 -10.40 -7.93
CA ASP A 198 -7.94 -9.42 -8.24
C ASP A 198 -8.54 -8.04 -8.46
N LYS A 199 -7.88 -7.01 -7.92
CA LYS A 199 -8.28 -5.62 -8.14
C LYS A 199 -8.31 -5.24 -9.63
N ALA A 200 -7.46 -5.84 -10.46
CA ALA A 200 -7.41 -5.61 -11.90
C ALA A 200 -8.78 -5.82 -12.60
N GLU A 201 -9.60 -6.75 -12.10
CA GLU A 201 -10.96 -7.03 -12.63
C GLU A 201 -11.90 -5.81 -12.58
N ALA A 202 -11.66 -4.90 -11.63
CA ALA A 202 -12.43 -3.67 -11.48
C ALA A 202 -11.76 -2.46 -12.16
N LEU A 203 -10.63 -2.64 -12.85
CA LEU A 203 -9.79 -1.54 -13.32
C LEU A 203 -9.45 -1.62 -14.81
N ASP A 204 -9.00 -2.78 -15.29
CA ASP A 204 -8.41 -2.90 -16.63
C ASP A 204 -9.35 -2.45 -17.74
N ALA A 205 -10.63 -2.84 -17.65
CA ALA A 205 -11.65 -2.52 -18.64
C ALA A 205 -12.32 -1.15 -18.44
N TYR A 206 -11.91 -0.35 -17.44
CA TYR A 206 -12.60 0.88 -17.05
C TYR A 206 -11.79 2.14 -17.37
N ARG A 207 -12.46 3.19 -17.84
CA ARG A 207 -11.84 4.52 -18.06
C ARG A 207 -11.64 5.27 -16.75
N TYR A 208 -12.58 5.13 -15.82
CA TYR A 208 -12.63 5.83 -14.54
C TYR A 208 -12.84 4.88 -13.36
N HIS A 209 -12.30 5.26 -12.19
CA HIS A 209 -12.49 4.52 -10.94
C HIS A 209 -12.79 5.44 -9.77
N VAL A 210 -13.74 5.07 -8.91
CA VAL A 210 -13.97 5.77 -7.65
C VAL A 210 -13.00 5.23 -6.58
N ALA A 211 -11.98 6.02 -6.23
CA ALA A 211 -10.90 5.68 -5.32
C ALA A 211 -10.97 6.48 -4.01
N ILE A 212 -11.71 5.97 -3.02
CA ILE A 212 -11.99 6.71 -1.77
C ILE A 212 -11.35 6.04 -0.57
N GLU A 213 -10.47 6.77 0.10
CA GLU A 213 -9.78 6.31 1.29
C GLU A 213 -10.70 6.21 2.51
N ASN A 214 -10.30 5.36 3.45
CA ASN A 214 -10.97 5.24 4.74
C ASN A 214 -10.51 6.29 5.75
N TYR A 215 -9.54 7.13 5.39
CA TYR A 215 -8.99 8.22 6.17
C TYR A 215 -8.52 9.36 5.25
N ILE A 216 -8.65 10.59 5.73
CA ILE A 216 -8.10 11.77 5.05
C ILE A 216 -7.02 12.36 5.93
N GLY A 217 -5.80 12.41 5.40
CA GLY A 217 -4.69 13.09 6.05
C GLY A 217 -3.44 13.13 5.18
N PRO A 218 -2.50 14.03 5.50
CA PRO A 218 -1.29 14.20 4.70
C PRO A 218 -0.50 12.91 4.56
N HIS A 219 0.07 12.70 3.38
CA HIS A 219 0.89 11.54 3.02
C HIS A 219 0.17 10.17 3.12
N HIS A 220 -1.14 10.12 3.42
CA HIS A 220 -1.89 8.88 3.55
C HIS A 220 -2.68 8.57 2.27
N TRP A 221 -1.98 8.03 1.28
CA TRP A 221 -2.59 7.38 0.12
C TRP A 221 -2.20 5.89 0.11
N THR A 222 -3.11 5.06 -0.39
CA THR A 222 -3.02 3.60 -0.29
C THR A 222 -3.12 2.92 -1.67
N GLU A 223 -3.31 1.60 -1.66
CA GLU A 223 -3.57 0.80 -2.86
C GLU A 223 -4.72 1.36 -3.69
N LYS A 224 -5.72 2.02 -3.08
CA LYS A 224 -6.87 2.57 -3.82
C LYS A 224 -6.45 3.56 -4.90
N LEU A 225 -5.38 4.32 -4.67
CA LEU A 225 -4.86 5.27 -5.64
C LEU A 225 -3.86 4.60 -6.59
N SER A 226 -2.88 3.87 -6.06
CA SER A 226 -1.86 3.22 -6.92
C SER A 226 -2.46 2.16 -7.84
N ASP A 227 -3.43 1.36 -7.38
CA ASP A 227 -4.09 0.34 -8.21
C ASP A 227 -4.78 1.00 -9.41
N ALA A 228 -5.44 2.15 -9.22
CA ALA A 228 -6.08 2.87 -10.32
C ALA A 228 -5.08 3.29 -11.41
N PHE A 229 -3.89 3.77 -11.00
CA PHE A 229 -2.82 4.10 -11.94
C PHE A 229 -2.26 2.86 -12.65
N LEU A 230 -2.04 1.77 -11.92
CA LEU A 230 -1.55 0.50 -12.52
C LEU A 230 -2.56 -0.07 -13.53
N GLY A 231 -3.85 0.07 -13.25
CA GLY A 231 -4.92 -0.28 -14.18
C GLY A 231 -5.09 0.70 -15.34
N LEU A 232 -4.30 1.78 -15.44
CA LEU A 232 -4.47 2.88 -16.41
C LEU A 232 -5.88 3.46 -16.42
N THR A 233 -6.39 3.74 -15.23
CA THR A 233 -7.76 4.22 -15.00
C THR A 233 -7.73 5.54 -14.26
N LEU A 234 -8.43 6.56 -14.74
CA LEU A 234 -8.42 7.88 -14.11
C LEU A 234 -9.23 7.85 -12.79
N PRO A 235 -8.62 8.09 -11.63
CA PRO A 235 -9.33 7.99 -10.36
C PRO A 235 -10.07 9.28 -9.99
N PHE A 236 -11.33 9.15 -9.61
CA PHE A 236 -12.05 10.11 -8.77
C PHE A 236 -11.65 9.86 -7.31
N TYR A 237 -10.85 10.75 -6.74
CA TYR A 237 -10.05 10.48 -5.53
C TYR A 237 -10.41 11.37 -4.34
N ALA A 238 -10.48 10.76 -3.16
CA ALA A 238 -10.51 11.47 -1.88
C ALA A 238 -9.72 10.69 -0.81
N GLY A 239 -8.74 11.34 -0.19
CA GLY A 239 -7.87 10.70 0.81
C GLY A 239 -6.72 11.61 1.24
N CYS A 240 -5.61 11.56 0.52
CA CYS A 240 -4.41 12.35 0.79
C CYS A 240 -4.56 13.79 0.26
N PRO A 241 -4.64 14.82 1.12
CA PRO A 241 -4.80 16.22 0.68
C PRO A 241 -3.62 16.73 -0.15
N ASN A 242 -2.43 16.17 0.06
CA ASN A 242 -1.21 16.49 -0.67
C ASN A 242 -0.79 15.35 -1.62
N ALA A 243 -1.75 14.64 -2.22
CA ALA A 243 -1.47 13.63 -3.24
C ALA A 243 -0.66 14.19 -4.44
N ALA A 244 -0.83 15.49 -4.73
CA ALA A 244 -0.07 16.22 -5.75
C ALA A 244 1.44 16.32 -5.48
N ASP A 245 1.89 16.07 -4.24
CA ASP A 245 3.32 15.99 -3.92
C ASP A 245 3.95 14.67 -4.43
N TYR A 246 3.12 13.66 -4.72
CA TYR A 246 3.55 12.31 -5.13
C TYR A 246 3.25 12.02 -6.60
N PHE A 247 2.17 12.58 -7.12
CA PHE A 247 1.67 12.31 -8.47
C PHE A 247 1.32 13.63 -9.17
N PRO A 248 1.41 13.69 -10.51
CA PRO A 248 0.96 14.87 -11.25
C PRO A 248 -0.47 15.26 -10.87
N PRO A 249 -0.78 16.54 -10.59
CA PRO A 249 -2.11 16.97 -10.18
C PRO A 249 -3.24 16.59 -11.16
N GLU A 250 -2.93 16.49 -12.44
CA GLU A 250 -3.83 16.10 -13.52
C GLU A 250 -4.06 14.58 -13.61
N SER A 251 -3.33 13.77 -12.85
CA SER A 251 -3.45 12.31 -12.91
C SER A 251 -4.63 11.78 -12.10
N PHE A 252 -5.35 12.62 -11.35
CA PHE A 252 -6.54 12.25 -10.58
C PHE A 252 -7.52 13.43 -10.48
N ILE A 253 -8.81 13.12 -10.26
CA ILE A 253 -9.86 14.12 -10.08
C ILE A 253 -10.26 14.14 -8.59
N PRO A 254 -9.94 15.20 -7.83
CA PRO A 254 -10.38 15.30 -6.43
C PRO A 254 -11.91 15.32 -6.32
N VAL A 255 -12.46 14.61 -5.33
CA VAL A 255 -13.90 14.65 -5.01
C VAL A 255 -14.14 15.02 -3.55
N ASP A 256 -15.20 15.79 -3.27
CA ASP A 256 -15.64 16.05 -1.90
C ASP A 256 -16.64 14.98 -1.46
N MET A 257 -16.26 14.16 -0.48
CA MET A 257 -17.16 13.16 0.11
C MET A 257 -18.39 13.75 0.80
N LYS A 258 -18.45 15.07 1.01
CA LYS A 258 -19.63 15.77 1.56
C LYS A 258 -20.62 16.20 0.49
N ASP A 259 -20.22 16.20 -0.78
CA ASP A 259 -21.04 16.64 -1.90
C ASP A 259 -21.06 15.59 -3.03
N PRO A 260 -21.82 14.50 -2.85
CA PRO A 260 -21.92 13.45 -3.87
C PRO A 260 -22.66 13.88 -5.14
N ALA A 261 -23.36 15.02 -5.15
CA ALA A 261 -24.13 15.50 -6.30
C ALA A 261 -23.29 16.37 -7.25
N GLY A 262 -22.29 17.08 -6.70
CA GLY A 262 -21.37 17.95 -7.45
C GLY A 262 -21.77 19.42 -7.44
#